data_AF-A0A0F5IRL5-F1
#
_entry.id   AF-A0A0F5IRL5-F1
#
_cell.length_a   1.000
_cell.length_b   1.000
_cell.length_c   1.000
_cell.angle_alpha   90.00
_cell.angle_beta   90.00
_cell.angle_gamma   90.00
#
_symmetry.space_group_name_H-M   'P 1'
#
loop_
_entity.id
_entity.type
_entity.pdbx_description
1 polymer ?
#
loop_
_entity_poly.entity_id
_entity_poly.type
_entity_poly.pdbx_seq_one_letter_code
_entity_poly.pdbx_strand_id
1 'polypeptide(L)'
;MKKLLLACTCATLLVSCGQNSAEYKKLKAENDSLKIENTKSSSEMNEILSILNDVEADIQSIRDAENYLNIQQQTGGEFSKSNREQIKQNMQLISETLKKNKETINQLEDKLKKSGIQSSALKKTINRLSSELDQKATMIVALQEDLAKKNVRIQELDEMVSSLNEDVESLATTAAAQSEKLNEQDKALNTAYYCFGTSKELKDQKILSGGGLFSKSKVLQSGFNKDYFISVDIREVKEIPLFAAKAKLKSNHPEGSYEFVKDEDGNLTLNITDPRAFWSLGKYLVIEVG
;
A
#
# COMPACT_ATOMS: atom_id res chain seq x y z
N MET A 1 -3.99 12.10 134.57
CA MET A 1 -2.55 11.86 134.41
C MET A 1 -2.36 10.68 133.46
N LYS A 2 -1.52 10.86 132.40
CA LYS A 2 -0.64 9.87 131.74
C LYS A 2 -1.28 8.53 131.29
N LYS A 3 -1.28 8.08 130.04
CA LYS A 3 -0.57 8.37 128.78
C LYS A 3 -1.39 7.67 127.69
N LEU A 4 -1.60 8.28 126.52
CA LEU A 4 -1.78 7.49 125.30
C LEU A 4 -1.12 8.24 124.14
N LEU A 5 0.04 7.70 123.78
CA LEU A 5 0.84 8.06 122.62
C LEU A 5 0.23 7.43 121.36
N LEU A 6 0.47 8.10 120.24
CA LEU A 6 0.58 7.53 118.89
C LEU A 6 -0.73 7.37 118.09
N ALA A 7 -1.21 8.49 117.55
CA ALA A 7 -2.07 8.52 116.38
C ALA A 7 -1.30 9.18 115.23
N CYS A 8 -0.47 8.39 114.55
CA CYS A 8 0.12 8.76 113.27
C CYS A 8 -0.14 7.62 112.28
N THR A 9 -0.51 8.01 111.06
CA THR A 9 -0.30 7.28 109.80
C THR A 9 -0.99 5.92 109.66
N CYS A 10 -2.14 5.88 108.98
CA CYS A 10 -2.56 4.75 108.11
C CYS A 10 -3.88 5.08 107.37
N ALA A 11 -3.86 6.05 106.45
CA ALA A 11 -5.02 6.30 105.57
C ALA A 11 -4.63 6.61 104.12
N THR A 12 -3.55 6.01 103.59
CA THR A 12 -3.13 6.21 102.18
C THR A 12 -2.68 4.93 101.44
N LEU A 13 -3.00 3.72 101.91
CA LEU A 13 -2.50 2.48 101.28
C LEU A 13 -3.52 1.63 100.50
N LEU A 14 -4.71 2.14 100.17
CA LEU A 14 -5.71 1.35 99.43
C LEU A 14 -5.82 1.65 97.92
N VAL A 15 -4.87 2.38 97.33
CA VAL A 15 -4.87 2.62 95.87
C VAL A 15 -3.92 1.67 95.09
N SER A 16 -3.13 0.81 95.76
CA SER A 16 -2.03 0.07 95.09
C SER A 16 -2.21 -1.47 94.96
N CYS A 17 -3.27 -2.08 95.50
CA CYS A 17 -3.43 -3.55 95.50
C CYS A 17 -4.22 -4.14 94.30
N GLY A 18 -4.40 -3.41 93.20
CA GLY A 18 -5.10 -3.91 91.99
C GLY A 18 -4.18 -4.46 90.89
N GLN A 19 -2.89 -4.11 90.88
CA GLN A 19 -1.99 -4.39 89.74
C GLN A 19 -1.29 -5.76 89.79
N ASN A 20 -1.44 -6.54 90.85
CA ASN A 20 -0.72 -7.82 91.02
C ASN A 20 -1.64 -9.04 91.20
N SER A 21 -2.95 -8.89 90.98
CA SER A 21 -3.89 -10.02 91.00
C SER A 21 -3.70 -10.91 89.77
N ALA A 22 -3.97 -12.21 89.89
CA ALA A 22 -3.91 -13.15 88.78
C ALA A 22 -4.86 -12.75 87.63
N GLU A 23 -5.99 -12.15 87.98
CA GLU A 23 -7.00 -11.64 87.04
C GLU A 23 -6.49 -10.43 86.25
N TYR A 24 -5.78 -9.50 86.89
CA TYR A 24 -5.13 -8.37 86.20
C TYR A 24 -4.06 -8.85 85.21
N LYS A 25 -3.23 -9.83 85.58
CA LYS A 25 -2.23 -10.41 84.67
C LYS A 25 -2.87 -11.12 83.48
N LYS A 26 -4.00 -11.82 83.69
CA LYS A 26 -4.78 -12.46 82.61
C LYS A 26 -5.39 -11.40 81.68
N LEU A 27 -6.04 -10.37 82.23
CA LEU A 27 -6.61 -9.28 81.44
C LEU A 27 -5.54 -8.53 80.63
N LYS A 28 -4.36 -8.32 81.21
CA LYS A 28 -3.23 -7.69 80.52
C LYS A 28 -2.71 -8.56 79.37
N ALA A 29 -2.53 -9.86 79.60
CA ALA A 29 -2.12 -10.80 78.55
C ALA A 29 -3.15 -10.87 77.40
N GLU A 30 -4.45 -10.82 77.72
CA GLU A 30 -5.52 -10.77 76.74
C GLU A 30 -5.54 -9.43 75.97
N ASN A 31 -5.34 -8.30 76.65
CA ASN A 31 -5.21 -6.99 76.00
C ASN A 31 -3.99 -6.92 75.07
N ASP A 32 -2.85 -7.44 75.52
CA ASP A 32 -1.62 -7.50 74.75
C ASP A 32 -1.80 -8.42 73.53
N SER A 33 -2.48 -9.55 73.70
CA SER A 33 -2.86 -10.46 72.60
C SER A 33 -3.78 -9.77 71.57
N LEU A 34 -4.83 -9.09 72.05
CA LEU A 34 -5.76 -8.36 71.19
C LEU A 34 -5.07 -7.22 70.43
N LYS A 35 -4.12 -6.53 71.05
CA LYS A 35 -3.31 -5.50 70.37
C LYS A 35 -2.45 -6.09 69.26
N ILE A 36 -1.82 -7.25 69.49
CA ILE A 36 -1.02 -7.94 68.48
C ILE A 36 -1.91 -8.36 67.30
N GLU A 37 -3.06 -8.97 67.57
CA GLU A 37 -4.01 -9.39 66.53
C GLU A 37 -4.58 -8.20 65.74
N ASN A 38 -4.91 -7.10 66.42
CA ASN A 38 -5.40 -5.89 65.78
C ASN A 38 -4.32 -5.21 64.90
N THR A 39 -3.07 -5.21 65.36
CA THR A 39 -1.92 -4.69 64.59
C THR A 39 -1.68 -5.55 63.35
N LYS A 40 -1.75 -6.88 63.48
CA LYS A 40 -1.63 -7.82 62.36
C LYS A 40 -2.76 -7.61 61.34
N SER A 41 -4.01 -7.54 61.80
CA SER A 41 -5.18 -7.32 60.95
C SER A 41 -5.10 -5.98 60.20
N SER A 42 -4.63 -4.93 60.87
CA SER A 42 -4.41 -3.62 60.24
C SER A 42 -3.29 -3.67 59.20
N SER A 43 -2.21 -4.42 59.46
CA SER A 43 -1.13 -4.62 58.48
C SER A 43 -1.60 -5.39 57.25
N GLU A 44 -2.38 -6.45 57.42
CA GLU A 44 -2.96 -7.24 56.33
C GLU A 44 -3.94 -6.41 55.49
N MET A 45 -4.74 -5.56 56.14
CA MET A 45 -5.63 -4.62 55.47
C MET A 45 -4.85 -3.61 54.63
N ASN A 46 -3.79 -3.02 55.17
CA ASN A 46 -2.96 -2.05 54.45
C ASN A 46 -2.27 -2.68 53.23
N GLU A 47 -1.79 -3.92 53.35
CA GLU A 47 -1.21 -4.65 52.23
C GLU A 47 -2.24 -4.92 51.12
N ILE A 48 -3.45 -5.38 51.48
CA ILE A 48 -4.55 -5.59 50.52
C ILE A 48 -4.90 -4.27 49.80
N LEU A 49 -5.00 -3.16 50.54
CA LEU A 49 -5.28 -1.85 49.95
C LEU A 49 -4.16 -1.37 49.01
N SER A 50 -2.90 -1.61 49.37
CA SER A 50 -1.76 -1.28 48.51
C SER A 50 -1.83 -2.03 47.18
N ILE A 51 -2.02 -3.36 47.24
CA ILE A 51 -2.07 -4.19 46.04
C ILE A 51 -3.30 -3.83 45.17
N LEU A 52 -4.44 -3.48 45.80
CA LEU A 52 -5.61 -2.99 45.07
C LEU A 52 -5.31 -1.69 44.32
N ASN A 53 -4.62 -0.75 44.94
CA ASN A 53 -4.23 0.51 44.29
C ASN A 53 -3.29 0.25 43.10
N ASP A 54 -2.34 -0.68 43.23
CA ASP A 54 -1.44 -1.06 42.14
C ASP A 54 -2.21 -1.65 40.96
N VAL A 55 -3.16 -2.56 41.22
CA VAL A 55 -4.01 -3.15 40.17
C VAL A 55 -4.89 -2.09 39.51
N GLU A 56 -5.43 -1.14 40.26
CA GLU A 56 -6.22 -0.04 39.71
C GLU A 56 -5.38 0.89 38.81
N ALA A 57 -4.14 1.19 39.20
CA ALA A 57 -3.21 1.97 38.39
C ALA A 57 -2.83 1.25 37.09
N ASP A 58 -2.58 -0.06 37.17
CA ASP A 58 -2.27 -0.88 36.00
C ASP A 58 -3.50 -0.97 35.06
N ILE A 59 -4.72 -1.11 35.59
CA ILE A 59 -5.96 -1.08 34.79
C ILE A 59 -6.17 0.29 34.13
N GLN A 60 -5.86 1.38 34.82
CA GLN A 60 -5.95 2.71 34.21
C GLN A 60 -4.96 2.84 33.05
N SER A 61 -3.74 2.34 33.21
CA SER A 61 -2.73 2.32 32.14
C SER A 61 -3.20 1.50 30.94
N ILE A 62 -3.88 0.37 31.18
CA ILE A 62 -4.51 -0.44 30.12
C ILE A 62 -5.58 0.37 29.38
N ARG A 63 -6.47 1.09 30.08
CA ARG A 63 -7.51 1.92 29.46
C ARG A 63 -6.92 3.03 28.59
N ASP A 64 -5.84 3.66 29.04
CA ASP A 64 -5.17 4.72 28.28
C ASP A 64 -4.55 4.16 26.99
N ALA A 65 -3.92 2.98 27.08
CA ALA A 65 -3.38 2.29 25.93
C ALA A 65 -4.48 1.83 24.95
N GLU A 66 -5.62 1.34 25.44
CA GLU A 66 -6.78 1.03 24.61
C GLU A 66 -7.35 2.25 23.89
N ASN A 67 -7.41 3.41 24.56
CA ASN A 67 -7.87 4.64 23.92
C ASN A 67 -6.96 5.03 22.76
N TYR A 68 -5.64 4.90 22.93
CA TYR A 68 -4.68 5.07 21.83
C TYR A 68 -4.97 4.11 20.66
N LEU A 69 -5.20 2.81 20.95
CA LEU A 69 -5.53 1.82 19.93
C LEU A 69 -6.82 2.17 19.17
N ASN A 70 -7.86 2.61 19.87
CA ASN A 70 -9.13 3.01 19.27
C ASN A 70 -8.97 4.25 18.35
N ILE A 71 -8.18 5.25 18.76
CA ILE A 71 -7.90 6.43 17.93
C ILE A 71 -7.17 6.04 16.65
N GLN A 72 -6.18 5.15 16.74
CA GLN A 72 -5.45 4.65 15.56
C GLN A 72 -6.37 3.87 14.61
N GLN A 73 -7.33 3.12 15.15
CA GLN A 73 -8.33 2.42 14.32
C GLN A 73 -9.30 3.39 13.61
N GLN A 74 -9.74 4.45 14.29
CA GLN A 74 -10.74 5.39 13.76
C GLN A 74 -10.16 6.40 12.77
N THR A 75 -8.92 6.84 12.97
CA THR A 75 -8.32 7.88 12.13
C THR A 75 -8.05 7.42 10.72
N GLY A 76 -8.16 6.12 10.41
CA GLY A 76 -7.92 5.58 9.07
C GLY A 76 -6.53 5.94 8.53
N GLY A 77 -5.63 6.37 9.42
CA GLY A 77 -4.29 6.80 9.08
C GLY A 77 -3.56 5.64 8.42
N GLU A 78 -2.71 5.97 7.46
CA GLU A 78 -1.94 5.00 6.69
C GLU A 78 -1.36 3.92 7.62
N PHE A 79 -1.77 2.68 7.38
CA PHE A 79 -1.44 1.51 8.20
C PHE A 79 0.01 1.08 7.94
N SER A 80 0.93 2.02 8.17
CA SER A 80 2.34 1.89 7.92
C SER A 80 2.92 0.74 8.75
N LYS A 81 4.02 0.17 8.25
CA LYS A 81 4.75 -0.90 8.95
C LYS A 81 5.15 -0.49 10.37
N SER A 82 5.52 0.78 10.56
CA SER A 82 5.89 1.34 11.88
C SER A 82 4.70 1.37 12.85
N ASN A 83 3.55 1.89 12.41
CA ASN A 83 2.36 1.98 13.25
C ASN A 83 1.86 0.57 13.66
N ARG A 84 1.94 -0.39 12.73
CA ARG A 84 1.56 -1.79 12.99
C ARG A 84 2.43 -2.44 14.05
N GLU A 85 3.74 -2.25 13.98
CA GLU A 85 4.66 -2.83 14.96
C GLU A 85 4.46 -2.21 16.34
N GLN A 86 4.24 -0.90 16.42
CA GLN A 86 3.90 -0.21 17.67
C GLN A 86 2.60 -0.73 18.30
N ILE A 87 1.54 -0.90 17.48
CA ILE A 87 0.28 -1.47 17.96
C ILE A 87 0.52 -2.88 18.52
N LYS A 88 1.24 -3.73 17.78
CA LYS A 88 1.55 -5.10 18.22
C LYS A 88 2.31 -5.14 19.55
N GLN A 89 3.32 -4.28 19.71
CA GLN A 89 4.08 -4.17 20.95
C GLN A 89 3.20 -3.70 22.12
N ASN A 90 2.38 -2.68 21.91
CA ASN A 90 1.46 -2.18 22.93
C ASN A 90 0.46 -3.27 23.35
N MET A 91 -0.10 -4.01 22.40
CA MET A 91 -1.02 -5.11 22.68
C MET A 91 -0.36 -6.26 23.47
N GLN A 92 0.90 -6.57 23.18
CA GLN A 92 1.66 -7.55 23.94
C GLN A 92 1.85 -7.09 25.39
N LEU A 93 2.27 -5.83 25.59
CA LEU A 93 2.43 -5.24 26.92
C LEU A 93 1.10 -5.26 27.71
N ILE A 94 -0.01 -4.86 27.08
CA ILE A 94 -1.33 -4.92 27.71
C ILE A 94 -1.68 -6.36 28.11
N SER A 95 -1.46 -7.33 27.22
CA SER A 95 -1.75 -8.74 27.50
C SER A 95 -0.94 -9.28 28.69
N GLU A 96 0.34 -8.91 28.80
CA GLU A 96 1.20 -9.28 29.92
C GLU A 96 0.72 -8.64 31.23
N THR A 97 0.37 -7.35 31.22
CA THR A 97 -0.17 -6.63 32.37
C THR A 97 -1.52 -7.20 32.82
N LEU A 98 -2.42 -7.52 31.88
CA LEU A 98 -3.71 -8.17 32.18
C LEU A 98 -3.51 -9.52 32.89
N LYS A 99 -2.58 -10.34 32.38
CA LYS A 99 -2.26 -11.64 32.99
C LYS A 99 -1.73 -11.47 34.41
N LYS A 100 -0.75 -10.58 34.59
CA LYS A 100 -0.17 -10.27 35.90
C LYS A 100 -1.25 -9.80 36.88
N ASN A 101 -2.12 -8.87 36.47
CA ASN A 101 -3.18 -8.34 37.32
C ASN A 101 -4.22 -9.41 37.70
N LYS A 102 -4.53 -10.33 36.79
CA LYS A 102 -5.44 -11.44 37.07
C LYS A 102 -4.85 -12.39 38.13
N GLU A 103 -3.55 -12.67 38.04
CA GLU A 103 -2.83 -13.43 39.07
C GLU A 103 -2.83 -12.68 40.41
N THR A 104 -2.57 -11.38 40.41
CA THR A 104 -2.60 -10.52 41.60
C THR A 104 -3.98 -10.46 42.26
N ILE A 105 -5.05 -10.34 41.46
CA ILE A 105 -6.45 -10.38 41.94
C ILE A 105 -6.77 -11.71 42.62
N ASN A 106 -6.33 -12.84 42.05
CA ASN A 106 -6.52 -14.15 42.66
C ASN A 106 -5.78 -14.24 44.01
N GLN A 107 -4.56 -13.71 44.08
CA GLN A 107 -3.81 -13.64 45.35
C GLN A 107 -4.50 -12.75 46.38
N LEU A 108 -5.07 -11.61 45.96
CA LEU A 108 -5.86 -10.73 46.81
C LEU A 108 -7.11 -11.43 47.36
N GLU A 109 -7.83 -12.17 46.53
CA GLU A 109 -8.99 -12.97 46.98
C GLU A 109 -8.58 -13.98 48.05
N ASP A 110 -7.47 -14.69 47.83
CA ASP A 110 -6.98 -15.70 48.76
C ASP A 110 -6.48 -15.08 50.07
N LYS A 111 -5.80 -13.94 50.00
CA LYS A 111 -5.38 -13.17 51.20
C LYS A 111 -6.59 -12.69 51.98
N LEU A 112 -7.61 -12.14 51.32
CA LEU A 112 -8.85 -11.68 51.96
C LEU A 112 -9.61 -12.85 52.63
N LYS A 113 -9.63 -14.04 52.01
CA LYS A 113 -10.23 -15.24 52.60
C LYS A 113 -9.48 -15.73 53.84
N LYS A 114 -8.13 -15.68 53.81
CA LYS A 114 -7.26 -16.17 54.90
C LYS A 114 -7.13 -15.22 56.08
N SER A 115 -7.21 -13.91 55.87
CA SER A 115 -7.09 -12.89 56.92
C SER A 115 -8.29 -12.85 57.88
N GLY A 116 -9.40 -13.50 57.53
CA GLY A 116 -10.65 -13.43 58.31
C GLY A 116 -11.35 -12.07 58.23
N ILE A 117 -10.84 -11.13 57.43
CA ILE A 117 -11.42 -9.80 57.23
C ILE A 117 -12.76 -9.91 56.49
N GLN A 118 -13.85 -9.59 57.19
CA GLN A 118 -15.22 -9.59 56.63
C GLN A 118 -15.57 -8.23 56.02
N SER A 119 -14.90 -7.84 54.93
CA SER A 119 -15.22 -6.60 54.20
C SER A 119 -15.98 -6.89 52.91
N SER A 120 -17.28 -6.59 52.92
CA SER A 120 -18.13 -6.70 51.73
C SER A 120 -17.73 -5.71 50.63
N ALA A 121 -17.19 -4.55 51.01
CA ALA A 121 -16.69 -3.54 50.08
C ALA A 121 -15.46 -4.04 49.31
N LEU A 122 -14.45 -4.59 50.01
CA LEU A 122 -13.26 -5.14 49.36
C LEU A 122 -13.60 -6.28 48.41
N LYS A 123 -14.49 -7.19 48.83
CA LYS A 123 -14.95 -8.30 47.98
C LYS A 123 -15.65 -7.79 46.71
N LYS A 124 -16.47 -6.74 46.83
CA LYS A 124 -17.11 -6.10 45.67
C LYS A 124 -16.08 -5.46 44.73
N THR A 125 -15.06 -4.78 45.28
CA THR A 125 -14.00 -4.15 44.49
C THR A 125 -13.19 -5.21 43.72
N ILE A 126 -12.76 -6.28 44.39
CA ILE A 126 -12.02 -7.37 43.75
C ILE A 126 -12.84 -8.01 42.62
N ASN A 127 -14.11 -8.31 42.86
CA ASN A 127 -15.00 -8.86 41.84
C ASN A 127 -15.17 -7.91 40.64
N ARG A 128 -15.29 -6.60 40.88
CA ARG A 128 -15.38 -5.58 39.83
C ARG A 128 -14.11 -5.55 38.98
N LEU A 129 -12.94 -5.49 39.62
CA LEU A 129 -11.65 -5.45 38.93
C LEU A 129 -11.41 -6.75 38.14
N SER A 130 -11.74 -7.89 38.71
CA SER A 130 -11.67 -9.19 38.03
C SER A 130 -12.53 -9.21 36.76
N SER A 131 -13.80 -8.80 36.87
CA SER A 131 -14.71 -8.72 35.72
C SER A 131 -14.23 -7.72 34.67
N GLU A 132 -13.62 -6.61 35.08
CA GLU A 132 -13.08 -5.62 34.14
C GLU A 132 -11.87 -6.19 33.38
N LEU A 133 -10.93 -6.85 34.08
CA LEU A 133 -9.79 -7.50 33.44
C LEU A 133 -10.22 -8.56 32.42
N ASP A 134 -11.28 -9.32 32.70
CA ASP A 134 -11.82 -10.32 31.78
C ASP A 134 -12.41 -9.69 30.51
N GLN A 135 -13.12 -8.58 30.65
CA GLN A 135 -13.63 -7.82 29.51
C GLN A 135 -12.48 -7.27 28.65
N LYS A 136 -11.45 -6.71 29.29
CA LYS A 136 -10.26 -6.15 28.62
C LYS A 136 -9.45 -7.23 27.91
N ALA A 137 -9.27 -8.39 28.53
CA ALA A 137 -8.61 -9.54 27.90
C ALA A 137 -9.35 -10.01 26.65
N THR A 138 -10.68 -10.09 26.71
CA THR A 138 -11.50 -10.45 25.54
C THR A 138 -11.36 -9.44 24.41
N MET A 139 -11.36 -8.14 24.74
CA MET A 139 -11.19 -7.06 23.76
C MET A 139 -9.81 -7.12 23.09
N ILE A 140 -8.74 -7.34 23.87
CA ILE A 140 -7.38 -7.43 23.34
C ILE A 140 -7.22 -8.61 22.39
N VAL A 141 -7.80 -9.77 22.71
CA VAL A 141 -7.79 -10.93 21.80
C VAL A 141 -8.50 -10.58 20.48
N ALA A 142 -9.68 -9.96 20.55
CA ALA A 142 -10.43 -9.56 19.35
C ALA A 142 -9.64 -8.56 18.49
N LEU A 143 -8.96 -7.59 19.11
CA LEU A 143 -8.10 -6.64 18.43
C LEU A 143 -6.88 -7.31 17.78
N GLN A 144 -6.31 -8.35 18.40
CA GLN A 144 -5.17 -9.10 17.83
C GLN A 144 -5.60 -9.87 16.58
N GLU A 145 -6.78 -10.49 16.62
CA GLU A 145 -7.37 -11.18 15.46
C GLU A 145 -7.68 -10.22 14.32
N ASP A 146 -8.26 -9.05 14.61
CA ASP A 146 -8.53 -8.02 13.59
C ASP A 146 -7.24 -7.51 12.95
N LEU A 147 -6.19 -7.26 13.76
CA LEU A 147 -4.88 -6.87 13.26
C LEU A 147 -4.28 -7.95 12.35
N ALA A 148 -4.39 -9.23 12.73
CA ALA A 148 -3.92 -10.35 11.90
C ALA A 148 -4.66 -10.42 10.56
N LYS A 149 -5.99 -10.29 10.56
CA LYS A 149 -6.81 -10.25 9.33
C LYS A 149 -6.42 -9.09 8.42
N LYS A 150 -6.24 -7.89 8.97
CA LYS A 150 -5.75 -6.73 8.23
C LYS A 150 -4.35 -6.97 7.65
N ASN A 151 -3.49 -7.68 8.39
CA ASN A 151 -2.14 -8.01 7.95
C ASN A 151 -2.16 -8.89 6.68
N VAL A 152 -3.00 -9.93 6.67
CA VAL A 152 -3.20 -10.80 5.51
C VAL A 152 -3.76 -9.99 4.34
N ARG A 153 -4.77 -9.15 4.60
CA ARG A 153 -5.36 -8.31 3.55
C ARG A 153 -4.35 -7.35 2.91
N ILE A 154 -3.41 -6.81 3.70
CA ILE A 154 -2.35 -5.95 3.18
C ILE A 154 -1.39 -6.75 2.29
N GLN A 155 -1.02 -7.97 2.68
CA GLN A 155 -0.20 -8.84 1.83
C GLN A 155 -0.88 -9.17 0.50
N GLU A 156 -2.17 -9.51 0.51
CA GLU A 156 -2.95 -9.73 -0.71
C GLU A 156 -2.98 -8.47 -1.60
N LEU A 157 -3.13 -7.29 -1.00
CA LEU A 157 -3.11 -6.02 -1.72
C LEU A 157 -1.74 -5.75 -2.34
N ASP A 158 -0.65 -6.01 -1.60
CA ASP A 158 0.72 -5.86 -2.10
C ASP A 158 0.97 -6.78 -3.30
N GLU A 159 0.52 -8.05 -3.24
CA GLU A 159 0.60 -9.01 -4.34
C GLU A 159 -0.21 -8.56 -5.56
N MET A 160 -1.46 -8.10 -5.37
CA MET A 160 -2.28 -7.58 -6.45
C MET A 160 -1.67 -6.33 -7.10
N VAL A 161 -1.09 -5.43 -6.32
CA VAL A 161 -0.40 -4.24 -6.83
C VAL A 161 0.84 -4.63 -7.63
N SER A 162 1.63 -5.61 -7.16
CA SER A 162 2.78 -6.12 -7.92
C SER A 162 2.35 -6.72 -9.26
N SER A 163 1.34 -7.59 -9.26
CA SER A 163 0.80 -8.18 -10.50
C SER A 163 0.26 -7.11 -11.45
N LEU A 164 -0.44 -6.10 -10.94
CA LEU A 164 -0.97 -5.02 -11.77
C LEU A 164 0.15 -4.19 -12.40
N ASN A 165 1.25 -3.94 -11.67
CA ASN A 165 2.41 -3.24 -12.22
C ASN A 165 3.09 -4.05 -13.34
N GLU A 166 3.24 -5.37 -13.16
CA GLU A 166 3.75 -6.25 -14.21
C GLU A 166 2.85 -6.26 -15.46
N ASP A 167 1.53 -6.33 -15.28
CA ASP A 167 0.55 -6.27 -16.36
C ASP A 167 0.63 -4.93 -17.12
N VAL A 168 0.77 -3.81 -16.39
CA VAL A 168 0.92 -2.47 -16.98
C VAL A 168 2.21 -2.37 -17.79
N GLU A 169 3.33 -2.87 -17.28
CA GLU A 169 4.61 -2.87 -17.99
C GLU A 169 4.53 -3.71 -19.28
N SER A 170 3.99 -4.93 -19.18
CA SER A 170 3.79 -5.84 -20.31
C SER A 170 2.89 -5.23 -21.40
N LEU A 171 1.79 -4.60 -20.98
CA LEU A 171 0.88 -3.93 -21.90
C LEU A 171 1.54 -2.73 -22.58
N ALA A 172 2.32 -1.94 -21.84
CA ALA A 172 3.05 -0.80 -22.40
C ALA A 172 4.09 -1.25 -23.45
N THR A 173 4.86 -2.31 -23.17
CA THR A 173 5.80 -2.89 -24.14
C THR A 173 5.07 -3.42 -25.38
N THR A 174 3.95 -4.14 -25.19
CA THR A 174 3.15 -4.68 -26.30
C THR A 174 2.57 -3.57 -27.16
N ALA A 175 2.04 -2.51 -26.55
CA ALA A 175 1.48 -1.37 -27.26
C ALA A 175 2.54 -0.61 -28.07
N ALA A 176 3.75 -0.43 -27.51
CA ALA A 176 4.87 0.18 -28.21
C ALA A 176 5.27 -0.63 -29.46
N ALA A 177 5.43 -1.95 -29.32
CA ALA A 177 5.78 -2.84 -30.43
C ALA A 177 4.68 -2.90 -31.51
N GLN A 178 3.40 -2.90 -31.12
CA GLN A 178 2.30 -2.83 -32.08
C GLN A 178 2.27 -1.50 -32.82
N SER A 179 2.50 -0.38 -32.13
CA SER A 179 2.57 0.94 -32.73
C SER A 179 3.70 1.05 -33.76
N GLU A 180 4.89 0.55 -33.43
CA GLU A 180 6.02 0.50 -34.36
C GLU A 180 5.69 -0.32 -35.61
N LYS A 181 5.13 -1.52 -35.43
CA LYS A 181 4.71 -2.39 -36.54
C LYS A 181 3.63 -1.74 -37.41
N LEU A 182 2.66 -1.05 -36.80
CA LEU A 182 1.63 -0.33 -37.55
C LEU A 182 2.24 0.81 -38.37
N ASN A 183 3.20 1.55 -37.81
CA ASN A 183 3.89 2.62 -38.52
C ASN A 183 4.74 2.09 -39.68
N GLU A 184 5.45 0.96 -39.48
CA GLU A 184 6.19 0.30 -40.55
C GLU A 184 5.27 -0.19 -41.68
N GLN A 185 4.15 -0.82 -41.32
CA GLN A 185 3.15 -1.29 -42.29
C GLN A 185 2.50 -0.12 -43.02
N ASP A 186 2.14 0.96 -42.33
CA ASP A 186 1.58 2.16 -42.93
C ASP A 186 2.59 2.78 -43.92
N LYS A 187 3.86 2.92 -43.52
CA LYS A 187 4.91 3.43 -44.40
C LYS A 187 5.08 2.52 -45.62
N ALA A 188 5.12 1.20 -45.45
CA ALA A 188 5.26 0.26 -46.54
C ALA A 188 4.08 0.31 -47.52
N LEU A 189 2.84 0.38 -47.02
CA LEU A 189 1.63 0.49 -47.85
C LEU A 189 1.56 1.79 -48.66
N ASN A 190 2.09 2.86 -48.09
CA ASN A 190 2.10 4.19 -48.71
C ASN A 190 3.40 4.51 -49.47
N THR A 191 4.38 3.61 -49.51
CA THR A 191 5.59 3.80 -50.33
C THR A 191 5.32 3.46 -51.79
N ALA A 192 5.68 4.37 -52.68
CA ALA A 192 5.80 4.12 -54.11
C ALA A 192 7.16 4.60 -54.62
N TYR A 193 7.45 4.31 -55.88
CA TYR A 193 8.74 4.53 -56.51
C TYR A 193 8.52 5.21 -57.85
N TYR A 194 9.25 6.28 -58.15
CA TYR A 194 9.18 6.93 -59.46
C TYR A 194 10.56 7.17 -60.07
N CYS A 195 10.61 7.20 -61.39
CA CYS A 195 11.76 7.69 -62.14
C CYS A 195 11.29 8.38 -63.42
N PHE A 196 12.09 9.35 -63.89
CA PHE A 196 11.95 9.91 -65.22
C PHE A 196 13.31 10.06 -65.88
N GLY A 197 13.35 9.93 -67.20
CA GLY A 197 14.60 10.01 -67.95
C GLY A 197 14.37 9.87 -69.44
N THR A 198 15.42 10.10 -70.23
CA THR A 198 15.37 9.91 -71.67
C THR A 198 15.20 8.44 -72.03
N SER A 199 14.69 8.14 -73.23
CA SER A 199 14.57 6.74 -73.67
C SER A 199 15.90 5.98 -73.62
N LYS A 200 17.04 6.67 -73.77
CA LYS A 200 18.37 6.05 -73.68
C LYS A 200 18.69 5.67 -72.23
N GLU A 201 18.58 6.61 -71.31
CA GLU A 201 18.85 6.37 -69.88
C GLU A 201 17.97 5.26 -69.31
N LEU A 202 16.66 5.30 -69.60
CA LEU A 202 15.74 4.27 -69.11
C LEU A 202 16.04 2.88 -69.70
N LYS A 203 16.60 2.79 -70.91
CA LYS A 203 17.06 1.52 -71.51
C LYS A 203 18.36 1.04 -70.90
N ASP A 204 19.31 1.95 -70.66
CA ASP A 204 20.59 1.64 -70.01
C ASP A 204 20.37 1.10 -68.59
N GLN A 205 19.37 1.63 -67.88
CA GLN A 205 18.93 1.15 -66.55
C GLN A 205 18.03 -0.09 -66.61
N LYS A 206 17.78 -0.65 -67.79
CA LYS A 206 16.89 -1.81 -68.04
C LYS A 206 15.44 -1.60 -67.58
N ILE A 207 15.01 -0.36 -67.42
CA ILE A 207 13.64 0.01 -67.03
C ILE A 207 12.72 -0.06 -68.25
N LEU A 208 13.22 0.36 -69.40
CA LEU A 208 12.60 0.17 -70.71
C LEU A 208 13.36 -0.87 -71.51
N SER A 209 12.63 -1.69 -72.26
CA SER A 209 13.21 -2.64 -73.21
C SER A 209 12.38 -2.68 -74.49
N GLY A 210 13.04 -2.95 -75.62
CA GLY A 210 12.40 -2.85 -76.93
C GLY A 210 12.12 -1.40 -77.35
N GLY A 211 11.08 -1.17 -78.15
CA GLY A 211 10.73 0.16 -78.65
C GLY A 211 11.51 0.62 -79.89
N GLY A 212 11.98 -0.31 -80.73
CA GLY A 212 12.39 -0.02 -82.11
C GLY A 212 11.19 0.09 -83.06
N LEU A 213 11.45 0.41 -84.34
CA LEU A 213 10.44 0.67 -85.39
C LEU A 213 9.38 -0.44 -85.56
N PHE A 214 9.63 -1.65 -85.04
CA PHE A 214 8.76 -2.83 -85.19
C PHE A 214 8.40 -3.54 -83.86
N SER A 215 8.80 -3.02 -82.70
CA SER A 215 8.60 -3.71 -81.42
C SER A 215 7.93 -2.80 -80.39
N LYS A 216 6.86 -3.27 -79.73
CA LYS A 216 6.23 -2.54 -78.61
C LYS A 216 7.24 -2.38 -77.47
N SER A 217 7.26 -1.20 -76.85
CA SER A 217 8.07 -0.94 -75.66
C SER A 217 7.53 -1.76 -74.48
N LYS A 218 8.42 -2.40 -73.73
CA LYS A 218 8.11 -3.12 -72.50
C LYS A 218 8.75 -2.37 -71.33
N VAL A 219 7.98 -2.23 -70.25
CA VAL A 219 8.31 -1.40 -69.09
C VAL A 219 8.42 -2.30 -67.87
N LEU A 220 9.39 -2.06 -66.99
CA LEU A 220 9.61 -2.81 -65.73
C LEU A 220 9.69 -4.34 -65.94
N GLN A 221 10.53 -4.79 -66.88
CA GLN A 221 10.81 -6.22 -67.04
C GLN A 221 11.64 -6.74 -65.85
N SER A 222 11.58 -8.06 -65.59
CA SER A 222 12.35 -8.68 -64.50
C SER A 222 13.84 -8.27 -64.54
N GLY A 223 14.39 -7.87 -63.39
CA GLY A 223 15.79 -7.46 -63.26
C GLY A 223 16.10 -6.00 -63.67
N PHE A 224 15.09 -5.12 -63.75
CA PHE A 224 15.30 -3.68 -63.91
C PHE A 224 16.05 -3.08 -62.72
N ASN A 225 16.81 -2.00 -62.94
CA ASN A 225 17.53 -1.32 -61.86
C ASN A 225 16.56 -0.57 -60.93
N LYS A 226 16.31 -1.11 -59.74
CA LYS A 226 15.47 -0.48 -58.73
C LYS A 226 16.12 0.74 -58.07
N ASP A 227 17.45 0.80 -58.05
CA ASP A 227 18.21 1.89 -57.43
C ASP A 227 18.10 3.21 -58.21
N TYR A 228 17.62 3.14 -59.45
CA TYR A 228 17.33 4.32 -60.26
C TYR A 228 15.99 4.99 -59.88
N PHE A 229 15.18 4.37 -59.01
CA PHE A 229 13.91 4.93 -58.58
C PHE A 229 14.05 5.73 -57.29
N ILE A 230 13.33 6.83 -57.23
CA ILE A 230 13.16 7.65 -56.04
C ILE A 230 11.95 7.12 -55.26
N SER A 231 12.14 6.75 -53.99
CA SER A 231 11.05 6.36 -53.10
C SER A 231 10.27 7.57 -52.60
N VAL A 232 8.95 7.48 -52.61
CA VAL A 232 8.03 8.55 -52.18
C VAL A 232 6.90 8.01 -51.32
N ASP A 233 6.39 8.84 -50.41
CA ASP A 233 5.08 8.61 -49.80
C ASP A 233 3.99 9.14 -50.73
N ILE A 234 3.08 8.27 -51.15
CA ILE A 234 2.01 8.58 -52.09
C ILE A 234 1.00 9.62 -51.56
N ARG A 235 1.01 9.88 -50.25
CA ARG A 235 0.12 10.87 -49.61
C ARG A 235 0.70 12.28 -49.69
N GLU A 236 2.03 12.38 -49.74
CA GLU A 236 2.76 13.64 -49.71
C GLU A 236 3.11 14.11 -51.13
N VAL A 237 3.61 13.21 -51.98
CA VAL A 237 4.06 13.56 -53.33
C VAL A 237 2.89 13.51 -54.31
N LYS A 238 2.38 14.69 -54.66
CA LYS A 238 1.31 14.88 -55.65
C LYS A 238 1.80 15.46 -56.97
N GLU A 239 2.97 16.07 -56.98
CA GLU A 239 3.53 16.73 -58.15
C GLU A 239 4.96 16.26 -58.37
N ILE A 240 5.30 15.97 -59.62
CA ILE A 240 6.64 15.53 -60.03
C ILE A 240 7.09 16.42 -61.19
N PRO A 241 7.97 17.41 -60.96
CA PRO A 241 8.52 18.24 -62.02
C PRO A 241 9.50 17.43 -62.88
N LEU A 242 9.35 17.48 -64.20
CA LEU A 242 10.10 16.64 -65.13
C LEU A 242 11.21 17.39 -65.86
N PHE A 243 11.24 18.72 -65.74
CA PHE A 243 12.26 19.60 -66.32
C PHE A 243 12.49 19.36 -67.83
N ALA A 244 11.42 18.99 -68.54
CA ALA A 244 11.45 18.72 -69.97
C ALA A 244 10.15 19.19 -70.65
N ALA A 245 10.26 19.69 -71.89
CA ALA A 245 9.13 20.18 -72.67
C ALA A 245 8.19 19.06 -73.17
N LYS A 246 8.67 17.81 -73.18
CA LYS A 246 7.92 16.63 -73.62
C LYS A 246 8.09 15.50 -72.62
N ALA A 247 6.98 14.88 -72.24
CA ALA A 247 6.94 13.75 -71.35
C ALA A 247 5.87 12.75 -71.81
N LYS A 248 6.13 11.46 -71.60
CA LYS A 248 5.17 10.39 -71.86
C LYS A 248 5.21 9.37 -70.74
N LEU A 249 4.05 9.13 -70.13
CA LEU A 249 3.88 8.05 -69.16
C LEU A 249 4.11 6.69 -69.84
N LYS A 250 4.92 5.84 -69.21
CA LYS A 250 5.23 4.49 -69.71
C LYS A 250 4.71 3.39 -68.78
N SER A 251 4.66 3.64 -67.48
CA SER A 251 4.03 2.72 -66.52
C SER A 251 2.50 2.77 -66.62
N ASN A 252 1.83 1.75 -66.09
CA ASN A 252 0.37 1.63 -66.13
C ASN A 252 -0.27 2.31 -64.92
N HIS A 253 -0.89 3.47 -65.12
CA HIS A 253 -1.68 4.19 -64.12
C HIS A 253 -3.02 4.61 -64.73
N PRO A 254 -4.13 4.58 -63.97
CA PRO A 254 -5.45 4.91 -64.51
C PRO A 254 -5.51 6.28 -65.17
N GLU A 255 -6.05 6.33 -66.38
CA GLU A 255 -6.35 7.60 -67.06
C GLU A 255 -7.34 8.42 -66.21
N GLY A 256 -7.11 9.73 -66.11
CA GLY A 256 -7.92 10.64 -65.28
C GLY A 256 -7.47 10.76 -63.81
N SER A 257 -6.53 9.93 -63.34
CA SER A 257 -5.92 10.06 -62.01
C SER A 257 -4.68 10.97 -61.96
N TYR A 258 -4.31 11.55 -63.11
CA TYR A 258 -3.18 12.46 -63.28
C TYR A 258 -3.35 13.36 -64.52
N GLU A 259 -2.56 14.43 -64.58
CA GLU A 259 -2.45 15.32 -65.73
C GLU A 259 -1.01 15.84 -65.88
N PHE A 260 -0.64 16.27 -67.09
CA PHE A 260 0.63 16.96 -67.34
C PHE A 260 0.36 18.46 -67.48
N VAL A 261 0.93 19.26 -66.59
CA VAL A 261 0.80 20.72 -66.57
C VAL A 261 2.11 21.35 -67.01
N LYS A 262 2.06 22.42 -67.80
CA LYS A 262 3.25 23.20 -68.16
C LYS A 262 3.50 24.29 -67.14
N ASP A 263 4.75 24.46 -66.72
CA ASP A 263 5.19 25.58 -65.92
C ASP A 263 5.47 26.84 -66.77
N GLU A 264 5.86 27.93 -66.11
CA GLU A 264 6.17 29.23 -66.74
C GLU A 264 7.35 29.15 -67.73
N ASP A 265 8.26 28.20 -67.51
CA ASP A 265 9.44 27.94 -68.35
C ASP A 265 9.15 26.96 -69.50
N GLY A 266 7.93 26.44 -69.59
CA GLY A 266 7.48 25.50 -70.61
C GLY A 266 7.86 24.04 -70.37
N ASN A 267 8.38 23.71 -69.18
CA ASN A 267 8.62 22.33 -68.75
C ASN A 267 7.34 21.68 -68.21
N LEU A 268 7.27 20.36 -68.29
CA LEU A 268 6.13 19.59 -67.80
C LEU A 268 6.31 19.15 -66.35
N THR A 269 5.22 19.21 -65.60
CA THR A 269 5.05 18.62 -64.27
C THR A 269 3.92 17.61 -64.35
N LEU A 270 4.16 16.39 -63.82
CA LEU A 270 3.09 15.42 -63.62
C LEU A 270 2.35 15.80 -62.33
N ASN A 271 1.08 16.16 -62.44
CA ASN A 271 0.19 16.41 -61.31
C ASN A 271 -0.72 15.19 -61.09
N ILE A 272 -0.71 14.63 -59.89
CA ILE A 272 -1.49 13.46 -59.47
C ILE A 272 -2.76 13.97 -58.78
N THR A 273 -3.89 13.88 -59.49
CA THR A 273 -5.18 14.41 -59.04
C THR A 273 -5.90 13.48 -58.05
N ASP A 274 -5.70 12.16 -58.18
CA ASP A 274 -6.16 11.15 -57.22
C ASP A 274 -5.04 10.13 -56.94
N PRO A 275 -4.27 10.32 -55.84
CA PRO A 275 -3.17 9.42 -55.51
C PRO A 275 -3.61 7.96 -55.27
N ARG A 276 -4.80 7.73 -54.71
CA ARG A 276 -5.26 6.36 -54.44
C ARG A 276 -5.58 5.63 -55.74
N ALA A 277 -6.28 6.29 -56.65
CA ALA A 277 -6.57 5.75 -57.97
C ALA A 277 -5.26 5.59 -58.78
N PHE A 278 -4.39 6.59 -58.78
CA PHE A 278 -3.14 6.59 -59.53
C PHE A 278 -2.23 5.41 -59.16
N TRP A 279 -2.07 5.13 -57.87
CA TRP A 279 -1.20 4.05 -57.38
C TRP A 279 -1.92 2.69 -57.22
N SER A 280 -3.15 2.53 -57.73
CA SER A 280 -3.95 1.32 -57.56
C SER A 280 -3.48 0.13 -58.39
N LEU A 281 -2.93 0.38 -59.59
CA LEU A 281 -2.49 -0.66 -60.52
C LEU A 281 -1.02 -1.04 -60.37
N GLY A 282 -0.23 -0.23 -59.66
CA GLY A 282 1.18 -0.46 -59.42
C GLY A 282 1.84 0.67 -58.63
N LYS A 283 2.95 0.37 -57.96
CA LYS A 283 3.73 1.31 -57.12
C LYS A 283 5.00 1.82 -57.80
N TYR A 284 5.18 1.56 -59.10
CA TYR A 284 6.33 2.00 -59.88
C TYR A 284 5.87 2.89 -61.04
N LEU A 285 6.31 4.14 -61.00
CA LEU A 285 6.03 5.17 -61.99
C LEU A 285 7.25 5.38 -62.89
N VAL A 286 7.04 5.29 -64.21
CA VAL A 286 8.09 5.49 -65.22
C VAL A 286 7.61 6.52 -66.23
N ILE A 287 8.34 7.62 -66.37
CA ILE A 287 8.05 8.70 -67.31
C ILE A 287 9.24 8.85 -68.26
N GLU A 288 8.99 8.78 -69.57
CA GLU A 288 10.00 9.07 -70.58
C GLU A 288 9.94 10.55 -70.94
N VAL A 289 11.05 11.26 -70.77
CA VAL A 289 11.21 12.66 -71.21
C VAL A 289 12.01 12.72 -72.50
N GLY A 290 11.85 13.80 -73.28
CA GLY A 290 12.52 13.95 -74.57
C GLY A 290 12.71 15.39 -75.01
#